data_AF-A0A1V3R118-F1
#
_entry.id   AF-A0A1V3R118-F1
#
_cell.length_a   1.000
_cell.length_b   1.000
_cell.length_c   1.000
_cell.angle_alpha   90.00
_cell.angle_beta   90.00
_cell.angle_gamma   90.00
#
_symmetry.space_group_name_H-M   'P 1'
#
loop_
_entity.id
_entity.type
_entity.pdbx_description
1 polymer ?
#
loop_
_entity_poly.entity_id
_entity_poly.type
_entity_poly.pdbx_seq_one_letter_code
_entity_poly.pdbx_strand_id
1 'polypeptide(L)'
;MEELPYFNLSGFLDLELAKLDGAEVAKISQINGEENLVEKKYSLKEWKEEFQAFYSAEINSSALALSYSTETEGEYLIHRLMPETKGKVKEIRIKYIKEYPSSISFKMSDENLFFSTSTAGEFHMNQTTNKLEHYSVETTQKVWFLDPTTIKISGVVIWR
;
A
#
# COMPACT_ATOMS: atom_id res chain seq x y z
N MET A 1 25.23 16.89 -4.06
CA MET A 1 24.20 16.30 -3.19
C MET A 1 23.75 15.07 -3.96
N GLU A 2 24.01 13.86 -3.45
CA GLU A 2 23.51 12.64 -4.10
C GLU A 2 21.99 12.63 -3.98
N GLU A 3 21.28 12.47 -5.09
CA GLU A 3 19.83 12.27 -5.06
C GLU A 3 19.56 10.90 -4.43
N LEU A 4 18.81 10.88 -3.33
CA LEU A 4 18.38 9.63 -2.72
C LEU A 4 17.48 8.88 -3.72
N PRO A 5 17.71 7.57 -3.93
CA PRO A 5 17.02 6.84 -4.98
C PRO A 5 15.53 6.72 -4.68
N TYR A 6 14.71 6.94 -5.71
CA TYR A 6 13.28 6.62 -5.66
C TYR A 6 13.08 5.10 -5.59
N PHE A 7 12.18 4.65 -4.72
CA PHE A 7 11.77 3.25 -4.69
C PHE A 7 10.76 2.96 -5.81
N ASN A 8 11.07 1.97 -6.66
CA ASN A 8 10.13 1.49 -7.68
C ASN A 8 9.10 0.53 -7.05
N LEU A 9 8.03 1.10 -6.51
CA LEU A 9 6.98 0.34 -5.82
C LEU A 9 6.28 -0.63 -6.76
N SER A 10 5.87 -0.17 -7.94
CA SER A 10 5.13 -0.99 -8.91
C SER A 10 5.96 -2.19 -9.38
N GLY A 11 7.25 -1.96 -9.68
CA GLY A 11 8.18 -3.03 -10.07
C GLY A 11 8.43 -4.03 -8.95
N PHE A 12 8.55 -3.56 -7.70
CA PHE A 12 8.66 -4.45 -6.54
C PHE A 12 7.39 -5.31 -6.37
N LEU A 13 6.20 -4.72 -6.44
CA LEU A 13 4.93 -5.44 -6.35
C LEU A 13 4.80 -6.47 -7.46
N ASP A 14 5.12 -6.13 -8.70
CA ASP A 14 5.05 -7.07 -9.82
C ASP A 14 5.94 -8.31 -9.60
N LEU A 15 7.13 -8.12 -9.02
CA LEU A 15 8.04 -9.21 -8.68
C LEU A 15 7.50 -10.08 -7.54
N GLU A 16 6.95 -9.48 -6.48
CA GLU A 16 6.40 -10.23 -5.34
C GLU A 16 5.11 -10.96 -5.67
N LEU A 17 4.17 -10.29 -6.36
CA LEU A 17 2.88 -10.88 -6.70
C LEU A 17 3.01 -12.00 -7.74
N ALA A 18 4.00 -11.96 -8.62
CA ALA A 18 4.29 -13.07 -9.54
C ALA A 18 4.61 -14.38 -8.81
N LYS A 19 5.15 -14.31 -7.58
CA LYS A 19 5.43 -15.49 -6.74
C LYS A 19 4.16 -16.09 -6.12
N LEU A 20 3.05 -15.36 -6.13
CA LEU A 20 1.78 -15.73 -5.50
C LEU A 20 0.80 -16.41 -6.45
N ASP A 21 1.15 -16.66 -7.71
CA ASP A 21 0.21 -17.23 -8.67
C ASP A 21 -0.25 -18.62 -8.20
N GLY A 22 -1.53 -18.74 -7.87
CA GLY A 22 -2.11 -19.94 -7.28
C GLY A 22 -1.85 -20.13 -5.78
N ALA A 23 -1.34 -19.13 -5.07
CA ALA A 23 -1.37 -19.11 -3.60
C ALA A 23 -2.80 -18.91 -3.08
N GLU A 24 -3.07 -19.48 -1.90
CA GLU A 24 -4.31 -19.24 -1.17
C GLU A 24 -4.14 -18.04 -0.24
N VAL A 25 -5.24 -17.33 0.01
CA VAL A 25 -5.31 -16.23 0.96
C VAL A 25 -6.51 -16.41 1.88
N ALA A 26 -6.27 -16.27 3.19
CA ALA A 26 -7.33 -16.06 4.16
C ALA A 26 -7.62 -14.56 4.21
N LYS A 27 -8.67 -14.14 3.50
CA LYS A 27 -9.06 -12.74 3.35
C LYS A 27 -10.14 -12.36 4.35
N ILE A 28 -9.98 -11.20 4.95
CA ILE A 28 -10.97 -10.53 5.78
C ILE A 28 -11.33 -9.21 5.11
N SER A 29 -12.60 -9.06 4.74
CA SER A 29 -13.17 -7.78 4.32
C SER A 29 -14.13 -7.28 5.39
N GLN A 30 -14.02 -6.00 5.74
CA GLN A 30 -14.83 -5.35 6.74
C GLN A 30 -15.44 -4.08 6.14
N ILE A 31 -16.75 -3.89 6.29
CA ILE A 31 -17.45 -2.65 5.90
C ILE A 31 -18.20 -2.16 7.13
N ASN A 32 -17.87 -0.96 7.60
CA ASN A 32 -18.51 -0.32 8.77
C ASN A 32 -18.58 -1.21 10.03
N GLY A 33 -17.60 -2.09 10.24
CA GLY A 33 -17.60 -3.01 11.39
C GLY A 33 -18.07 -4.43 11.06
N GLU A 34 -18.77 -4.64 9.95
CA GLU A 34 -19.26 -5.96 9.56
C GLU A 34 -18.18 -6.73 8.79
N GLU A 35 -17.75 -7.87 9.34
CA GLU A 35 -16.67 -8.67 8.79
C GLU A 35 -17.17 -9.86 7.96
N ASN A 36 -16.44 -10.15 6.89
CA ASN A 36 -16.60 -11.35 6.08
C ASN A 36 -15.22 -11.98 5.87
N LEU A 37 -15.11 -13.25 6.25
CA LEU A 37 -13.89 -14.05 6.08
C LEU A 37 -14.10 -15.05 4.95
N VAL A 38 -13.16 -15.07 4.00
CA VAL A 38 -13.14 -16.04 2.90
C VAL A 38 -11.73 -16.55 2.66
N GLU A 39 -11.62 -17.85 2.45
CA GLU A 39 -10.41 -18.45 1.88
C GLU A 39 -10.61 -18.57 0.37
N LYS A 40 -9.66 -18.04 -0.40
CA LYS A 40 -9.72 -18.11 -1.85
C LYS A 40 -8.32 -18.28 -2.44
N LYS A 41 -8.25 -18.97 -3.56
CA LYS A 41 -7.06 -19.04 -4.41
C LYS A 41 -7.14 -17.95 -5.46
N TYR A 42 -6.15 -17.07 -5.50
CA TYR A 42 -6.12 -15.96 -6.48
C TYR A 42 -5.21 -16.32 -7.65
N SER A 43 -5.67 -15.98 -8.85
CA SER A 43 -4.81 -15.81 -10.02
C SER A 43 -3.93 -14.57 -9.85
N LEU A 44 -2.82 -14.48 -10.59
CA LEU A 44 -2.00 -13.26 -10.62
C LEU A 44 -2.82 -12.00 -10.93
N LYS A 45 -3.83 -12.09 -11.81
CA LYS A 45 -4.70 -10.94 -12.13
C LYS A 45 -5.48 -10.47 -10.90
N GLU A 46 -6.10 -11.40 -10.16
CA GLU A 46 -6.85 -11.09 -8.94
C GLU A 46 -5.94 -10.52 -7.85
N TRP A 47 -4.70 -11.02 -7.75
CA TRP A 47 -3.69 -10.42 -6.86
C TRP A 47 -3.37 -8.98 -7.23
N LYS A 48 -3.18 -8.67 -8.52
CA LYS A 48 -2.92 -7.28 -8.94
C LYS A 48 -4.11 -6.37 -8.64
N GLU A 49 -5.33 -6.85 -8.84
CA GLU A 49 -6.56 -6.11 -8.48
C GLU A 49 -6.64 -5.87 -6.96
N GLU A 50 -6.32 -6.86 -6.14
CA GLU A 50 -6.30 -6.75 -4.67
C GLU A 50 -5.28 -5.70 -4.20
N PHE A 51 -4.15 -5.59 -4.89
CA PHE A 51 -3.05 -4.66 -4.58
C PHE A 51 -3.16 -3.30 -5.30
N GLN A 52 -4.27 -3.02 -5.98
CA GLN A 52 -4.43 -1.80 -6.79
C GLN A 52 -4.18 -0.49 -6.02
N ALA A 53 -4.48 -0.46 -4.71
CA ALA A 53 -4.22 0.69 -3.86
C ALA A 53 -2.72 0.97 -3.70
N PHE A 54 -1.87 -0.07 -3.64
CA PHE A 54 -0.42 0.09 -3.59
C PHE A 54 0.13 0.59 -4.92
N TYR A 55 -0.36 0.09 -6.06
CA TYR A 55 0.00 0.64 -7.37
C TYR A 55 -0.39 2.12 -7.50
N SER A 56 -1.52 2.50 -6.91
CA SER A 56 -1.97 3.90 -6.88
C SER A 56 -1.15 4.80 -5.93
N ALA A 57 -0.37 4.19 -5.05
CA ALA A 57 0.54 4.88 -4.14
C ALA A 57 1.91 5.16 -4.79
N GLU A 58 2.14 4.78 -6.05
CA GLU A 58 3.37 5.08 -6.77
C GLU A 58 3.59 6.59 -6.92
N ILE A 59 4.82 7.04 -6.64
CA ILE A 59 5.21 8.46 -6.72
C ILE A 59 6.29 8.74 -7.76
N ASN A 60 6.81 7.70 -8.44
CA ASN A 60 7.93 7.79 -9.39
C ASN A 60 7.59 8.49 -10.74
N SER A 61 6.55 9.31 -10.79
CA SER A 61 6.19 10.07 -12.00
C SER A 61 6.99 11.37 -12.11
N SER A 62 7.34 11.77 -13.33
CA SER A 62 8.07 13.02 -13.59
C SER A 62 7.35 14.27 -13.06
N ALA A 63 6.02 14.24 -12.99
CA ALA A 63 5.20 15.33 -12.45
C ALA A 63 5.36 15.51 -10.93
N LEU A 64 5.88 14.50 -10.22
CA LEU A 64 6.02 14.47 -8.77
C LEU A 64 7.48 14.59 -8.27
N ALA A 65 8.44 14.72 -9.19
CA ALA A 65 9.88 14.69 -8.89
C ALA A 65 10.32 15.73 -7.84
N LEU A 66 9.60 16.85 -7.73
CA LEU A 66 9.88 17.91 -6.75
C LEU A 66 8.75 18.08 -5.74
N SER A 67 7.88 17.08 -5.57
CA SER A 67 6.73 17.16 -4.66
C SER A 67 6.96 16.45 -3.33
N TYR A 68 8.01 15.63 -3.22
CA TYR A 68 8.26 14.78 -2.05
C TYR A 68 9.63 15.07 -1.42
N SER A 69 9.66 15.18 -0.10
CA SER A 69 10.91 15.02 0.65
C SER A 69 11.25 13.53 0.74
N THR A 70 12.54 13.22 0.72
CA THR A 70 13.03 11.85 0.93
C THR A 70 14.00 11.85 2.10
N GLU A 71 13.75 10.97 3.04
CA GLU A 71 14.51 10.86 4.28
C GLU A 71 14.85 9.39 4.55
N THR A 72 16.01 9.15 5.16
CA THR A 72 16.40 7.83 5.65
C THR A 72 16.47 7.87 7.17
N GLU A 73 15.67 7.03 7.83
CA GLU A 73 15.58 6.94 9.28
C GLU A 73 15.85 5.49 9.71
N GLY A 74 17.11 5.16 10.04
CA GLY A 74 17.51 3.80 10.38
C GLY A 74 17.28 2.83 9.21
N GLU A 75 16.39 1.85 9.39
CA GLU A 75 16.01 0.87 8.36
C GLU A 75 14.93 1.40 7.39
N TYR A 76 14.48 2.65 7.54
CA TYR A 76 13.38 3.19 6.74
C TYR A 76 13.86 4.17 5.67
N LEU A 77 13.36 3.99 4.45
CA LEU A 77 13.27 5.03 3.42
C LEU A 77 11.86 5.62 3.47
N ILE A 78 11.76 6.93 3.64
CA ILE A 78 10.48 7.62 3.83
C ILE A 78 10.36 8.74 2.81
N HIS A 79 9.27 8.71 2.05
CA HIS A 79 8.89 9.78 1.13
C HIS A 79 7.66 10.50 1.69
N ARG A 80 7.71 11.82 1.87
CA ARG A 80 6.58 12.62 2.37
C ARG A 80 6.26 13.74 1.41
N LEU A 81 4.97 13.94 1.14
CA LEU A 81 4.50 15.04 0.33
C LEU A 81 4.89 16.36 1.02
N MET A 82 5.60 17.24 0.32
CA MET A 82 6.03 18.50 0.90
C MET A 82 4.83 19.41 1.20
N PRO A 83 4.93 20.28 2.22
CA PRO A 83 3.93 21.31 2.47
C PRO A 83 3.61 22.10 1.20
N GLU A 84 2.35 22.50 1.03
CA GLU A 84 1.85 23.29 -0.12
C GLU A 84 1.87 22.58 -1.48
N THR A 85 2.40 21.36 -1.60
CA THR A 85 2.34 20.58 -2.86
C THR A 85 1.04 19.79 -2.97
N LYS A 86 0.49 19.72 -4.18
CA LYS A 86 -0.71 18.93 -4.45
C LYS A 86 -0.30 17.50 -4.84
N GLY A 87 -0.84 16.53 -4.13
CA GLY A 87 -0.63 15.10 -4.40
C GLY A 87 -1.55 14.26 -3.54
N LYS A 88 -1.99 13.11 -4.06
CA LYS A 88 -2.85 12.18 -3.32
C LYS A 88 -2.06 11.36 -2.31
N VAL A 89 -0.88 10.88 -2.70
CA VAL A 89 0.02 10.14 -1.82
C VAL A 89 0.67 11.13 -0.86
N LYS A 90 0.41 10.97 0.44
CA LYS A 90 0.93 11.84 1.50
C LYS A 90 2.23 11.30 2.07
N GLU A 91 2.35 9.98 2.15
CA GLU A 91 3.51 9.32 2.72
C GLU A 91 3.67 7.91 2.11
N ILE A 92 4.90 7.50 1.84
CA ILE A 92 5.30 6.11 1.61
C ILE A 92 6.47 5.81 2.53
N ARG A 93 6.44 4.67 3.19
CA ARG A 93 7.54 4.18 4.04
C ARG A 93 7.92 2.78 3.59
N ILE A 94 9.20 2.58 3.34
CA ILE A 94 9.78 1.29 3.00
C ILE A 94 10.76 0.93 4.08
N LYS A 95 10.54 -0.19 4.76
CA LYS A 95 11.51 -0.76 5.70
C LYS A 95 12.39 -1.74 4.96
N TYR A 96 13.70 -1.65 5.16
CA TYR A 96 14.68 -2.58 4.62
C TYR A 96 15.27 -3.47 5.72
N ILE A 97 15.44 -4.75 5.41
CA ILE A 97 16.25 -5.69 6.20
C ILE A 97 17.23 -6.35 5.26
N LYS A 98 18.53 -6.24 5.54
CA LYS A 98 19.62 -6.76 4.67
C LYS A 98 19.44 -6.33 3.20
N GLU A 99 19.17 -5.04 3.00
CA GLU A 99 18.99 -4.41 1.68
C GLU A 99 17.74 -4.85 0.90
N TYR A 100 16.86 -5.67 1.49
CA TYR A 100 15.60 -6.07 0.88
C TYR A 100 14.39 -5.40 1.56
N PRO A 101 13.38 -4.90 0.82
CA PRO A 101 12.16 -4.37 1.41
C PRO A 101 11.43 -5.44 2.25
N SER A 102 11.35 -5.23 3.55
CA SER A 102 10.66 -6.12 4.49
C SER A 102 9.20 -5.71 4.74
N SER A 103 8.90 -4.42 4.62
CA SER A 103 7.54 -3.91 4.71
C SER A 103 7.38 -2.61 3.94
N ILE A 104 6.18 -2.37 3.42
CA ILE A 104 5.81 -1.14 2.75
C ILE A 104 4.52 -0.63 3.39
N SER A 105 4.47 0.65 3.72
CA SER A 105 3.23 1.32 4.06
C SER A 105 3.05 2.62 3.30
N PHE A 106 1.81 2.99 3.06
CA PHE A 106 1.48 4.26 2.43
C PHE A 106 0.27 4.91 3.08
N LYS A 107 0.18 6.23 2.91
CA LYS A 107 -1.01 7.02 3.21
C LYS A 107 -1.35 7.86 1.99
N MET A 108 -2.60 7.81 1.59
CA MET A 108 -3.19 8.62 0.55
C MET A 108 -4.38 9.37 1.10
N SER A 109 -4.55 10.61 0.67
CA SER A 109 -5.81 11.32 0.87
C SER A 109 -6.11 12.26 -0.28
N ASP A 110 -7.39 12.39 -0.57
CA ASP A 110 -7.93 13.29 -1.58
C ASP A 110 -9.19 13.91 -1.02
N GLU A 111 -9.32 15.22 -1.14
CA GLU A 111 -10.45 15.96 -0.59
C GLU A 111 -10.86 17.11 -1.51
N ASN A 112 -12.16 17.34 -1.55
CA ASN A 112 -12.79 18.51 -2.15
C ASN A 112 -13.96 18.95 -1.26
N LEU A 113 -14.70 19.98 -1.69
CA LEU A 113 -15.79 20.56 -0.91
C LEU A 113 -16.89 19.56 -0.50
N PHE A 114 -17.11 18.49 -1.28
CA PHE A 114 -18.23 17.57 -1.10
C PHE A 114 -17.81 16.18 -0.66
N PHE A 115 -16.53 15.87 -0.71
CA PHE A 115 -16.02 14.51 -0.56
C PHE A 115 -14.61 14.49 -0.01
N SER A 116 -14.33 13.58 0.92
CA SER A 116 -12.97 13.25 1.34
C SER A 116 -12.73 11.75 1.37
N THR A 117 -11.49 11.38 1.08
CA THR A 117 -10.98 10.01 1.14
C THR A 117 -9.67 9.98 1.88
N SER A 118 -9.50 8.93 2.68
CA SER A 118 -8.22 8.55 3.25
C SER A 118 -8.04 7.06 3.01
N THR A 119 -6.93 6.68 2.40
CA THR A 119 -6.55 5.28 2.20
C THR A 119 -5.17 5.06 2.81
N ALA A 120 -5.05 4.04 3.66
CA ALA A 120 -3.78 3.58 4.17
C ALA A 120 -3.62 2.10 3.81
N GLY A 121 -2.40 1.70 3.48
CA GLY A 121 -2.10 0.30 3.20
C GLY A 121 -0.79 -0.13 3.81
N GLU A 122 -0.71 -1.40 4.17
CA GLU A 122 0.48 -2.04 4.71
C GLU A 122 0.69 -3.42 4.08
N PHE A 123 1.95 -3.72 3.77
CA PHE A 123 2.41 -4.96 3.18
C PHE A 123 3.61 -5.44 3.98
N HIS A 124 3.62 -6.71 4.40
CA HIS A 124 4.66 -7.25 5.26
C HIS A 124 5.19 -8.59 4.75
N MET A 125 6.52 -8.71 4.68
CA MET A 125 7.22 -9.92 4.29
C MET A 125 7.58 -10.75 5.52
N ASN A 126 7.52 -12.08 5.37
CA ASN A 126 8.10 -12.98 6.33
C ASN A 126 9.64 -12.92 6.24
N GLN A 127 10.30 -12.58 7.34
CA GLN A 127 11.75 -12.34 7.38
C GLN A 127 12.60 -13.61 7.22
N THR A 128 12.00 -14.79 7.40
CA THR A 128 12.70 -16.07 7.23
C THR A 128 12.61 -16.56 5.79
N THR A 129 11.44 -16.45 5.18
CA THR A 129 11.18 -17.00 3.84
C THR A 129 11.30 -15.97 2.72
N ASN A 130 11.38 -14.67 3.05
CA ASN A 130 11.33 -13.54 2.10
C ASN A 130 10.14 -13.63 1.15
N LYS A 131 8.98 -14.03 1.69
CA LYS A 131 7.71 -14.16 0.99
C LYS A 131 6.68 -13.24 1.64
N LEU A 132 5.74 -12.72 0.86
CA LEU A 132 4.60 -11.95 1.40
C LEU A 132 3.89 -12.77 2.47
N GLU A 133 3.76 -12.22 3.67
CA GLU A 133 3.06 -12.86 4.77
C GLU A 133 1.63 -12.35 4.87
N HIS A 134 1.46 -11.03 4.99
CA HIS A 134 0.16 -10.42 5.14
C HIS A 134 0.13 -8.98 4.61
N TYR A 135 -1.07 -8.51 4.33
CA TYR A 135 -1.32 -7.14 3.89
C TYR A 135 -2.64 -6.61 4.46
N SER A 136 -2.78 -5.29 4.44
CA SER A 136 -4.05 -4.63 4.68
C SER A 136 -4.17 -3.34 3.87
N VAL A 137 -5.41 -2.97 3.54
CA VAL A 137 -5.78 -1.69 2.96
C VAL A 137 -7.05 -1.23 3.68
N GLU A 138 -6.99 -0.04 4.27
CA GLU A 138 -8.13 0.61 4.90
C GLU A 138 -8.45 1.90 4.14
N THR A 139 -9.73 2.09 3.83
CA THR A 139 -10.23 3.30 3.17
C THR A 139 -11.41 3.86 3.95
N THR A 140 -11.31 5.12 4.34
CA THR A 140 -12.42 5.91 4.85
C THR A 140 -12.88 6.88 3.78
N GLN A 141 -14.17 6.88 3.48
CA GLN A 141 -14.81 7.79 2.55
C GLN A 141 -15.88 8.60 3.27
N LYS A 142 -15.90 9.91 3.05
CA LYS A 142 -16.93 10.79 3.61
C LYS A 142 -17.51 11.66 2.51
N VAL A 143 -18.81 11.56 2.31
CA VAL A 143 -19.59 12.50 1.51
C VAL A 143 -20.26 13.49 2.47
N TRP A 144 -20.34 14.76 2.08
CA TRP A 144 -21.05 15.75 2.89
C TRP A 144 -22.48 15.28 3.16
N PHE A 145 -22.93 15.40 4.41
CA PHE A 145 -24.25 15.05 4.94
C PHE A 145 -24.51 13.56 5.17
N LEU A 146 -23.52 12.69 4.93
CA LEU A 146 -23.57 11.28 5.26
C LEU A 146 -22.52 10.92 6.32
N ASP A 147 -22.80 9.85 7.05
CA ASP A 147 -21.80 9.24 7.93
C ASP A 147 -20.65 8.66 7.07
N PRO A 148 -19.41 8.69 7.58
CA PRO A 148 -18.28 8.12 6.87
C PRO A 148 -18.45 6.60 6.72
N THR A 149 -18.05 6.08 5.57
CA THR A 149 -17.95 4.64 5.33
C THR A 149 -16.50 4.23 5.45
N THR A 150 -16.22 3.24 6.29
CA THR A 150 -14.89 2.64 6.44
C THR A 150 -14.90 1.22 5.87
N ILE A 151 -13.98 0.97 4.95
CA ILE A 151 -13.77 -0.31 4.31
C ILE A 151 -12.35 -0.76 4.65
N LYS A 152 -12.20 -1.96 5.20
CA LYS A 152 -10.90 -2.57 5.46
C LYS A 152 -10.84 -3.91 4.75
N ILE A 153 -9.74 -4.13 4.05
CA ILE A 153 -9.41 -5.39 3.39
C ILE A 153 -8.08 -5.83 3.97
N SER A 154 -7.97 -7.09 4.37
CA SER A 154 -6.72 -7.68 4.82
C SER A 154 -6.64 -9.13 4.40
N GLY A 155 -5.42 -9.65 4.27
CA GLY A 155 -5.21 -11.03 3.90
C GLY A 155 -3.92 -11.58 4.45
N VAL A 156 -3.95 -12.85 4.84
CA VAL A 156 -2.78 -13.66 5.18
C VAL A 156 -2.55 -14.67 4.06
N VAL A 157 -1.36 -14.68 3.48
CA VAL A 157 -1.00 -15.58 2.39
C VAL A 157 -0.64 -16.96 2.94
N ILE A 158 -1.24 -17.99 2.37
CA ILE A 158 -0.98 -19.39 2.70
C ILE A 158 -0.11 -19.97 1.61
N TRP A 159 1.18 -20.12 1.91
CA TRP A 159 2.15 -20.75 1.03
C TRP A 159 2.09 -22.27 1.19
N ARG A 160 1.87 -22.97 0.07
CA ARG A 160 1.95 -24.43 -0.01
C ARG A 160 3.23 -24.88 -0.72
#